data_AF-A0A843I111-F1
#
_entry.id   AF-A0A843I111-F1
#
_cell.length_a   1.000
_cell.length_b   1.000
_cell.length_c   1.000
_cell.angle_alpha   90.00
_cell.angle_beta   90.00
_cell.angle_gamma   90.00
#
_symmetry.space_group_name_H-M   'P 1'
#
loop_
_entity.id
_entity.type
_entity.pdbx_description
1 polymer ?
#
loop_
_entity_poly.entity_id
_entity_poly.type
_entity_poly.pdbx_seq_one_letter_code
_entity_poly.pdbx_strand_id
1 'polypeptide(L)'
;ADMLSGYGIYVPHAVARALSFAVAVALFALTLIGIKESAKFSVVMAVADIVLIGAMTVALGLALGVRTPPPYFSWQGVGAPDVLAGFSYASRGYTGMDAIGQLAGEAEMPLIQVPRAALLAAGMGAAYGIGLTALLMDRVNYQVVVMHPATAVLAIASSLPLGYLLRFPVGVIMALIQITAALAGYVAFSRLLYRLAADGLLPKFFASVHRRFRTPHVSLAVVLAMALALLAPGEIYLIADIYAIGSLVNYVLVSLSLIVEVKKGGLYGALRTPTIGGISLVGLLGAVLTSAGLILSTFTRYKELWIIALWALAGLALMLSSRKKGVGSIK
;
A
#
# COMPACT_ATOMS: atom_id res chain seq x y z
N ALA A 1 -7.21 -17.15 3.77
CA ALA A 1 -7.83 -18.48 3.67
C ALA A 1 -8.28 -18.83 2.25
N ASP A 2 -8.61 -17.83 1.41
CA ASP A 2 -9.32 -18.09 0.13
C ASP A 2 -8.48 -18.44 -1.11
N MET A 3 -7.17 -18.20 -1.13
CA MET A 3 -6.36 -18.57 -2.29
C MET A 3 -6.03 -20.06 -2.35
N LEU A 4 -5.73 -20.65 -1.19
CA LEU A 4 -5.33 -22.05 -1.07
C LEU A 4 -6.51 -23.00 -1.26
N SER A 5 -7.72 -22.59 -0.87
CA SER A 5 -8.96 -23.31 -1.23
C SER A 5 -9.17 -23.35 -2.74
N GLY A 6 -8.73 -22.32 -3.48
CA GLY A 6 -8.64 -22.32 -4.93
C GLY A 6 -7.72 -23.40 -5.52
N TYR A 7 -6.86 -24.04 -4.71
CA TYR A 7 -6.04 -25.20 -5.07
C TYR A 7 -6.50 -26.51 -4.40
N GLY A 8 -7.65 -26.49 -3.71
CA GLY A 8 -8.13 -27.62 -2.90
C GLY A 8 -7.35 -27.83 -1.60
N ILE A 9 -6.52 -26.86 -1.19
CA ILE A 9 -5.71 -26.94 0.02
C ILE A 9 -6.46 -26.24 1.16
N TYR A 10 -6.98 -27.04 2.09
CA TYR A 10 -7.56 -26.53 3.33
C TYR A 10 -6.49 -26.38 4.41
N VAL A 11 -6.25 -25.15 4.86
CA VAL A 11 -5.33 -24.88 5.96
C VAL A 11 -6.13 -24.50 7.19
N PRO A 12 -6.00 -25.23 8.32
CA PRO A 12 -6.65 -24.86 9.57
C PRO A 12 -6.30 -23.43 9.98
N HIS A 13 -7.27 -22.67 10.50
CA HIS A 13 -7.05 -21.28 10.91
C HIS A 13 -5.89 -21.12 11.90
N ALA A 14 -5.70 -22.07 12.82
CA ALA A 14 -4.58 -22.06 13.76
C ALA A 14 -3.21 -22.14 13.06
N VAL A 15 -3.09 -22.99 12.03
CA VAL A 15 -1.86 -23.15 11.23
C VAL A 15 -1.60 -21.89 10.41
N ALA A 16 -2.64 -21.34 9.77
CA ALA A 16 -2.53 -20.09 9.02
C ALA A 16 -2.07 -18.93 9.91
N ARG A 17 -2.61 -18.81 11.13
CA ARG A 17 -2.17 -17.82 12.11
C ARG A 17 -0.71 -18.05 12.52
N ALA A 18 -0.34 -19.27 12.90
CA ALA A 18 1.04 -19.59 13.29
C ALA A 18 2.04 -19.24 12.17
N LEU A 19 1.69 -19.53 10.92
CA LEU A 19 2.48 -19.14 9.75
C LEU A 19 2.58 -17.61 9.62
N SER A 20 1.49 -16.86 9.79
CA SER A 20 1.53 -15.39 9.77
C SER A 20 2.44 -14.81 10.86
N PHE A 21 2.40 -15.36 12.08
CA PHE A 21 3.31 -14.97 13.17
C PHE A 21 4.77 -15.29 12.82
N ALA A 22 5.05 -16.49 12.31
CA ALA A 22 6.38 -16.88 11.89
C ALA A 22 6.92 -15.99 10.76
N VAL A 23 6.10 -15.68 9.76
CA VAL A 23 6.45 -14.76 8.67
C VAL A 23 6.73 -13.35 9.20
N ALA A 24 5.91 -12.81 10.11
CA ALA A 24 6.14 -11.51 10.71
C ALA A 24 7.50 -11.43 11.44
N VAL A 25 7.84 -12.45 12.23
CA VAL A 25 9.14 -12.55 12.92
C VAL A 25 10.29 -12.73 11.94
N ALA A 26 10.10 -13.52 10.88
CA ALA A 26 11.12 -13.71 9.83
C ALA A 26 11.40 -12.40 9.07
N LEU A 27 10.37 -11.63 8.74
CA LEU A 27 10.51 -10.32 8.11
C LEU A 27 11.21 -9.32 9.04
N PHE A 28 10.89 -9.34 10.33
CA PHE A 28 11.63 -8.57 11.34
C PHE A 28 13.12 -8.95 11.36
N ALA A 29 13.44 -10.24 11.39
CA ALA A 29 14.84 -10.69 11.41
C ALA A 29 15.58 -10.29 10.13
N LEU A 30 14.94 -10.46 8.95
CA LEU A 30 15.51 -10.08 7.65
C LEU A 30 15.80 -8.56 7.58
N THR A 31 14.84 -7.75 8.01
CA THR A 31 15.00 -6.28 8.04
C THR A 31 16.02 -5.81 9.08
N LEU A 32 16.16 -6.52 10.19
CA LEU A 32 17.16 -6.22 11.21
C LEU A 32 18.58 -6.52 10.71
N ILE A 33 18.78 -7.66 10.03
CA ILE A 33 20.10 -8.17 9.60
C ILE A 33 20.64 -7.40 8.39
N GLY A 34 19.81 -7.06 7.39
CA GLY A 34 20.33 -6.48 6.16
C GLY A 34 19.31 -5.80 5.24
N ILE A 35 19.44 -4.48 5.12
CA ILE A 35 18.71 -3.65 4.14
C ILE A 35 19.07 -4.03 2.71
N LYS A 36 20.36 -4.29 2.44
CA LYS A 36 20.84 -4.67 1.10
C LYS A 36 20.24 -5.99 0.62
N GLU A 37 20.16 -6.98 1.50
CA GLU A 37 19.57 -8.28 1.17
C GLU A 37 18.04 -8.17 1.01
N SER A 38 17.38 -7.38 1.86
CA SER A 38 15.96 -7.06 1.70
C SER A 38 15.68 -6.37 0.35
N ALA A 39 16.51 -5.42 -0.05
CA ALA A 39 16.37 -4.73 -1.33
C ALA A 39 16.57 -5.66 -2.53
N LYS A 40 17.61 -6.52 -2.52
CA LYS A 40 17.83 -7.51 -3.58
C LYS A 40 16.65 -8.47 -3.70
N PHE A 41 16.14 -8.97 -2.57
CA PHE A 41 14.97 -9.84 -2.54
C PHE A 41 13.75 -9.15 -3.16
N SER A 42 13.48 -7.90 -2.79
CA SER A 42 12.38 -7.13 -3.38
C SER A 42 12.53 -6.90 -4.89
N VAL A 43 13.76 -6.66 -5.38
CA VAL A 43 14.01 -6.51 -6.82
C VAL A 43 13.73 -7.82 -7.57
N VAL A 44 14.20 -8.96 -7.06
CA VAL A 44 13.94 -10.27 -7.67
C VAL A 44 12.42 -10.55 -7.74
N MET A 45 11.70 -10.27 -6.65
CA MET A 45 10.25 -10.45 -6.60
C MET A 45 9.51 -9.50 -7.54
N ALA A 46 9.94 -8.25 -7.65
CA ALA A 46 9.36 -7.29 -8.60
C ALA A 46 9.60 -7.71 -10.06
N VAL A 47 10.79 -8.22 -10.41
CA VAL A 47 11.06 -8.73 -11.76
C VAL A 47 10.19 -9.96 -12.05
N ALA A 48 10.08 -10.89 -11.10
CA ALA A 48 9.24 -12.08 -11.24
C ALA A 48 7.75 -11.72 -11.39
N ASP A 49 7.26 -10.73 -10.65
CA ASP A 49 5.92 -10.16 -10.81
C ASP A 49 5.73 -9.59 -12.22
N ILE A 50 6.71 -8.82 -12.70
CA ILE A 50 6.63 -8.22 -14.02
C ILE A 50 6.56 -9.27 -15.13
N VAL A 51 7.31 -10.35 -14.99
CA VAL A 51 7.30 -11.45 -15.96
C VAL A 51 5.99 -12.24 -15.87
N LEU A 52 5.58 -12.67 -14.68
CA LEU A 52 4.45 -13.60 -14.52
C LEU A 52 3.08 -12.90 -14.65
N ILE A 53 2.90 -11.78 -13.95
CA ILE A 53 1.63 -11.04 -13.99
C ILE A 53 1.64 -10.10 -15.20
N GLY A 54 2.68 -9.31 -15.38
CA GLY A 54 2.76 -8.34 -16.48
C GLY A 54 2.80 -8.99 -17.86
N ALA A 55 3.85 -9.75 -18.16
CA ALA A 55 4.04 -10.31 -19.49
C ALA A 55 3.16 -11.54 -19.74
N MET A 56 3.21 -12.54 -18.85
CA MET A 56 2.57 -13.83 -19.10
C MET A 56 1.06 -13.84 -18.84
N THR A 57 0.53 -12.91 -18.05
CA THR A 57 -0.91 -12.81 -17.80
C THR A 57 -1.52 -11.63 -18.55
N VAL A 58 -1.05 -10.41 -18.29
CA VAL A 58 -1.65 -9.19 -18.87
C VAL A 58 -1.32 -9.06 -20.37
N ALA A 59 -0.03 -9.01 -20.75
CA ALA A 59 0.35 -8.79 -22.14
C ALA A 59 -0.09 -9.94 -23.05
N LEU A 60 0.09 -11.20 -22.61
CA LEU A 60 -0.41 -12.36 -23.35
C LEU A 60 -1.94 -12.34 -23.48
N GLY A 61 -2.66 -12.04 -22.39
CA GLY A 61 -4.12 -11.97 -22.40
C GLY A 61 -4.65 -10.94 -23.39
N LEU A 62 -4.03 -9.76 -23.43
CA LEU A 62 -4.38 -8.70 -24.37
C LEU A 62 -3.98 -9.04 -25.82
N ALA A 63 -2.81 -9.66 -26.02
CA ALA A 63 -2.34 -10.08 -27.34
C ALA A 63 -3.20 -11.18 -27.99
N LEU A 64 -3.80 -12.04 -27.16
CA LEU A 64 -4.77 -13.05 -27.61
C LEU A 64 -6.15 -12.46 -27.97
N GLY A 65 -6.32 -11.14 -27.83
CA GLY A 65 -7.55 -10.44 -28.11
C GLY A 65 -8.53 -10.46 -26.94
N VAL A 66 -9.26 -9.36 -26.81
CA VAL A 66 -10.37 -9.21 -25.87
C VAL A 66 -11.66 -9.49 -26.64
N ARG A 67 -12.51 -10.40 -26.15
CA ARG A 67 -13.71 -10.88 -26.87
C ARG A 67 -14.81 -9.82 -26.90
N THR A 68 -14.87 -9.00 -25.86
CA THR A 68 -15.86 -7.95 -25.66
C THR A 68 -15.28 -6.63 -26.11
N PRO A 69 -15.91 -5.84 -27.00
CA PRO A 69 -15.38 -4.51 -27.36
C PRO A 69 -15.56 -3.52 -26.18
N PRO A 70 -14.69 -2.50 -26.06
CA PRO A 70 -14.89 -1.43 -25.08
C PRO A 70 -16.23 -0.69 -25.29
N PRO A 71 -16.94 -0.28 -24.22
CA PRO A 71 -16.60 -0.48 -22.81
C PRO A 71 -16.88 -1.93 -22.37
N TYR A 72 -15.91 -2.53 -21.68
CA TYR A 72 -15.99 -3.92 -21.17
C TYR A 72 -17.02 -4.10 -20.03
N PHE A 73 -17.89 -3.12 -19.80
CA PHE A 73 -18.87 -3.07 -18.72
C PHE A 73 -20.10 -2.25 -19.14
N SER A 74 -21.26 -2.56 -18.53
CA SER A 74 -22.49 -1.80 -18.71
C SER A 74 -22.57 -0.65 -17.70
N TRP A 75 -22.84 0.56 -18.17
CA TRP A 75 -23.12 1.72 -17.32
C TRP A 75 -24.57 1.77 -16.81
N GLN A 76 -25.41 0.81 -17.20
CA GLN A 76 -26.81 0.78 -16.77
C GLN A 76 -26.88 0.63 -15.24
N GLY A 77 -27.53 1.59 -14.59
CA GLY A 77 -27.67 1.62 -13.12
C GLY A 77 -26.46 2.17 -12.37
N VAL A 78 -25.42 2.64 -13.06
CA VAL A 78 -24.23 3.24 -12.42
C VAL A 78 -24.42 4.76 -12.32
N GLY A 79 -24.66 5.27 -11.11
CA GLY A 79 -24.76 6.70 -10.84
C GLY A 79 -23.40 7.37 -10.62
N ALA A 80 -23.37 8.70 -10.67
CA ALA A 80 -22.18 9.47 -10.31
C ALA A 80 -21.60 9.12 -8.92
N PRO A 81 -22.41 8.85 -7.87
CA PRO A 81 -21.90 8.38 -6.58
C PRO A 81 -21.16 7.04 -6.66
N ASP A 82 -21.61 6.11 -7.51
CA ASP A 82 -20.97 4.79 -7.68
C ASP A 82 -19.62 4.90 -8.37
N VAL A 83 -19.51 5.84 -9.31
CA VAL A 83 -18.23 6.16 -9.97
C VAL A 83 -17.24 6.76 -8.97
N LEU A 84 -17.69 7.72 -8.15
CA LEU A 84 -16.86 8.31 -7.09
C LEU A 84 -16.43 7.27 -6.05
N ALA A 85 -17.34 6.35 -5.69
CA ALA A 85 -17.03 5.19 -4.85
C ALA A 85 -15.96 4.30 -5.49
N GLY A 86 -16.12 3.96 -6.78
CA GLY A 86 -15.17 3.17 -7.55
C GLY A 86 -13.77 3.80 -7.59
N PHE A 87 -13.67 5.11 -7.83
CA PHE A 87 -12.39 5.84 -7.76
C PHE A 87 -11.73 5.74 -6.38
N SER A 88 -12.52 5.85 -5.30
CA SER A 88 -12.00 5.66 -3.95
C SER A 88 -11.53 4.23 -3.69
N TYR A 89 -12.22 3.21 -4.19
CA TYR A 89 -11.77 1.82 -4.05
C TYR A 89 -10.50 1.57 -4.87
N ALA A 90 -10.44 2.08 -6.10
CA ALA A 90 -9.28 1.94 -6.97
C ALA A 90 -8.02 2.64 -6.41
N SER A 91 -8.16 3.78 -5.71
CA SER A 91 -7.01 4.48 -5.12
C SER A 91 -6.27 3.65 -4.07
N ARG A 92 -6.94 2.67 -3.44
CA ARG A 92 -6.30 1.73 -2.51
C ARG A 92 -5.28 0.81 -3.17
N GLY A 93 -5.44 0.55 -4.48
CA GLY A 93 -4.45 -0.18 -5.27
C GLY A 93 -3.09 0.53 -5.37
N TYR A 94 -3.05 1.84 -5.05
CA TYR A 94 -1.84 2.65 -5.03
C TYR A 94 -1.26 2.83 -3.63
N THR A 95 -1.85 2.18 -2.61
CA THR A 95 -1.31 2.25 -1.26
C THR A 95 0.03 1.54 -1.14
N GLY A 96 1.00 2.21 -0.50
CA GLY A 96 2.41 1.79 -0.44
C GLY A 96 3.34 2.67 -1.27
N MET A 97 2.86 3.51 -2.20
CA MET A 97 3.74 4.45 -2.94
C MET A 97 4.40 5.50 -2.04
N ASP A 98 3.79 5.82 -0.91
CA ASP A 98 4.32 6.71 0.11
C ASP A 98 5.61 6.17 0.77
N ALA A 99 5.86 4.85 0.68
CA ALA A 99 7.13 4.26 1.11
C ALA A 99 8.34 4.83 0.35
N ILE A 100 8.16 5.25 -0.92
CA ILE A 100 9.22 5.92 -1.71
C ILE A 100 9.65 7.22 -1.01
N GLY A 101 8.68 8.00 -0.52
CA GLY A 101 8.94 9.24 0.22
C GLY A 101 9.57 8.99 1.58
N GLN A 102 9.12 7.96 2.31
CA GLN A 102 9.68 7.59 3.61
C GLN A 102 11.16 7.16 3.52
N LEU A 103 11.55 6.58 2.39
CA LEU A 103 12.93 6.14 2.11
C LEU A 103 13.75 7.16 1.31
N ALA A 104 13.19 8.34 1.00
CA ALA A 104 13.85 9.34 0.17
C ALA A 104 15.23 9.77 0.70
N GLY A 105 15.45 9.76 2.01
CA GLY A 105 16.77 10.14 2.57
C GLY A 105 17.83 9.04 2.51
N GLU A 106 17.47 7.83 2.09
CA GLU A 106 18.42 6.76 1.74
C GLU A 106 18.66 6.67 0.23
N ALA A 107 17.94 7.46 -0.59
CA ALA A 107 18.07 7.46 -2.04
C ALA A 107 19.31 8.25 -2.50
N GLU A 108 19.98 7.76 -3.54
CA GLU A 108 21.02 8.51 -4.24
C GLU A 108 20.36 9.64 -5.04
N MET A 109 20.89 10.87 -4.98
CA MET A 109 20.30 12.03 -5.69
C MET A 109 18.77 12.15 -5.51
N PRO A 110 18.28 12.33 -4.27
CA PRO A 110 16.86 12.19 -3.94
C PRO A 110 15.95 13.14 -4.74
N LEU A 111 16.43 14.34 -5.06
CA LEU A 111 15.69 15.35 -5.84
C LEU A 111 15.34 14.90 -7.27
N ILE A 112 16.03 13.89 -7.80
CA ILE A 112 15.83 13.36 -9.16
C ILE A 112 15.27 11.94 -9.10
N GLN A 113 15.85 11.07 -8.27
CA GLN A 113 15.47 9.66 -8.24
C GLN A 113 14.09 9.43 -7.60
N VAL A 114 13.75 10.15 -6.52
CA VAL A 114 12.46 9.98 -5.84
C VAL A 114 11.28 10.35 -6.75
N PRO A 115 11.26 11.52 -7.43
CA PRO A 115 10.19 11.84 -8.38
C PRO A 115 10.11 10.85 -9.55
N ARG A 116 11.24 10.41 -10.10
CA ARG A 116 11.27 9.44 -11.20
C ARG A 116 10.71 8.08 -10.75
N ALA A 117 11.13 7.60 -9.60
CA ALA A 117 10.63 6.34 -9.04
C ALA A 117 9.12 6.41 -8.79
N ALA A 118 8.61 7.51 -8.25
CA ALA A 118 7.18 7.72 -8.04
C ALA A 118 6.39 7.70 -9.36
N LEU A 119 6.86 8.42 -10.40
CA LEU A 119 6.21 8.43 -11.71
C LEU A 119 6.25 7.08 -12.41
N LEU A 120 7.38 6.37 -12.35
CA LEU A 120 7.52 5.03 -12.93
C LEU A 120 6.62 4.04 -12.21
N ALA A 121 6.59 4.05 -10.88
CA ALA A 121 5.71 3.18 -10.09
C ALA A 121 4.23 3.48 -10.38
N ALA A 122 3.84 4.75 -10.46
CA ALA A 122 2.50 5.18 -10.83
C ALA A 122 2.11 4.72 -12.24
N GLY A 123 2.98 4.95 -13.22
CA GLY A 123 2.74 4.56 -14.61
C GLY A 123 2.65 3.04 -14.79
N MET A 124 3.55 2.28 -14.15
CA MET A 124 3.50 0.81 -14.16
C MET A 124 2.21 0.31 -13.48
N GLY A 125 1.87 0.83 -12.30
CA GLY A 125 0.63 0.47 -11.60
C GLY A 125 -0.62 0.76 -12.45
N ALA A 126 -0.65 1.87 -13.17
CA ALA A 126 -1.75 2.22 -14.07
C ALA A 126 -1.84 1.25 -15.25
N ALA A 127 -0.71 0.94 -15.91
CA ALA A 127 -0.67 0.00 -17.02
C ALA A 127 -1.16 -1.40 -16.58
N TYR A 128 -0.71 -1.88 -15.42
CA TYR A 128 -1.16 -3.15 -14.84
C TYR A 128 -2.64 -3.11 -14.49
N GLY A 129 -3.08 -2.07 -13.78
CA GLY A 129 -4.46 -1.93 -13.34
C GLY A 129 -5.43 -1.91 -14.50
N ILE A 130 -5.15 -1.13 -15.55
CA ILE A 130 -5.99 -1.05 -16.76
C ILE A 130 -6.01 -2.41 -17.47
N GLY A 131 -4.84 -3.04 -17.68
CA GLY A 131 -4.75 -4.33 -18.35
C GLY A 131 -5.46 -5.46 -17.60
N LEU A 132 -5.25 -5.56 -16.28
CA LEU A 132 -5.94 -6.54 -15.43
C LEU A 132 -7.45 -6.30 -15.43
N THR A 133 -7.89 -5.05 -15.33
CA THR A 133 -9.34 -4.73 -15.32
C THR A 133 -9.99 -5.09 -16.65
N ALA A 134 -9.35 -4.79 -17.78
CA ALA A 134 -9.84 -5.17 -19.10
C ALA A 134 -10.00 -6.69 -19.24
N LEU A 135 -9.00 -7.46 -18.79
CA LEU A 135 -9.06 -8.92 -18.83
C LEU A 135 -10.05 -9.53 -17.84
N LEU A 136 -10.18 -8.96 -16.64
CA LEU A 136 -11.20 -9.38 -15.67
C LEU A 136 -12.58 -9.22 -16.26
N MET A 137 -12.87 -8.04 -16.82
CA MET A 137 -14.17 -7.74 -17.39
C MET A 137 -14.53 -8.61 -18.61
N ASP A 138 -13.54 -9.01 -19.41
CA ASP A 138 -13.75 -9.85 -20.59
C ASP A 138 -13.86 -11.35 -20.28
N ARG A 139 -13.04 -11.84 -19.35
CA ARG A 139 -12.81 -13.29 -19.18
C ARG A 139 -13.45 -13.87 -17.92
N VAL A 140 -13.77 -13.04 -16.93
CA VAL A 140 -14.19 -13.51 -15.60
C VAL A 140 -15.54 -12.89 -15.24
N ASN A 141 -16.49 -13.71 -14.79
CA ASN A 141 -17.75 -13.20 -14.26
C ASN A 141 -17.47 -12.37 -13.00
N TYR A 142 -17.97 -11.12 -12.97
CA TYR A 142 -17.74 -10.20 -11.85
C TYR A 142 -18.16 -10.78 -10.49
N GLN A 143 -19.15 -11.68 -10.44
CA GLN A 143 -19.58 -12.32 -9.20
C GLN A 143 -18.46 -13.15 -8.56
N VAL A 144 -17.63 -13.81 -9.36
CA VAL A 144 -16.47 -14.58 -8.87
C VAL A 144 -15.46 -13.63 -8.22
N VAL A 145 -15.26 -12.45 -8.80
CA VAL A 145 -14.35 -11.42 -8.28
C VAL A 145 -14.90 -10.78 -7.01
N VAL A 146 -16.21 -10.56 -6.94
CA VAL A 146 -16.88 -10.02 -5.74
C VAL A 146 -16.79 -11.00 -4.57
N MET A 147 -17.00 -12.29 -4.82
CA MET A 147 -16.95 -13.33 -3.79
C MET A 147 -15.52 -13.63 -3.35
N HIS A 148 -14.57 -13.66 -4.29
CA HIS A 148 -13.18 -14.02 -4.04
C HIS A 148 -12.20 -13.00 -4.66
N PRO A 149 -12.15 -11.76 -4.15
CA PRO A 149 -11.33 -10.70 -4.74
C PRO A 149 -9.84 -11.03 -4.70
N ALA A 150 -9.40 -11.81 -3.70
CA ALA A 150 -8.01 -12.25 -3.59
C ALA A 150 -7.57 -13.14 -4.76
N THR A 151 -8.48 -13.89 -5.40
CA THR A 151 -8.14 -14.81 -6.50
C THR A 151 -8.34 -14.22 -7.90
N ALA A 152 -8.63 -12.91 -8.00
CA ALA A 152 -8.98 -12.28 -9.27
C ALA A 152 -7.92 -12.49 -10.37
N VAL A 153 -6.65 -12.21 -10.09
CA VAL A 153 -5.55 -12.40 -11.07
C VAL A 153 -5.35 -13.88 -11.42
N LEU A 154 -5.54 -14.78 -10.44
CA LEU A 154 -5.46 -16.22 -10.66
C LEU A 154 -6.58 -16.72 -11.58
N ALA A 155 -7.78 -16.15 -11.47
CA ALA A 155 -8.91 -16.46 -12.35
C ALA A 155 -8.62 -16.01 -13.79
N ILE A 156 -8.01 -14.83 -13.98
CA ILE A 156 -7.56 -14.38 -15.31
C ILE A 156 -6.54 -15.36 -15.86
N ALA A 157 -5.48 -15.67 -15.12
CA ALA A 157 -4.43 -16.57 -15.57
C ALA A 157 -4.98 -17.93 -15.96
N SER A 158 -5.91 -18.49 -15.18
CA SER A 158 -6.56 -19.78 -15.45
C SER A 158 -7.46 -19.76 -16.69
N SER A 159 -7.97 -18.59 -17.09
CA SER A 159 -8.82 -18.41 -18.27
C SER A 159 -8.05 -18.35 -19.60
N LEU A 160 -6.72 -18.18 -19.54
CA LEU A 160 -5.86 -18.12 -20.72
C LEU A 160 -5.61 -19.52 -21.30
N PRO A 161 -5.29 -19.66 -22.61
CA PRO A 161 -4.98 -20.96 -23.23
C PRO A 161 -3.82 -21.72 -22.55
N LEU A 162 -2.85 -21.00 -21.99
CA LEU A 162 -1.74 -21.56 -21.19
C LEU A 162 -2.05 -21.57 -19.68
N GLY A 163 -3.31 -21.40 -19.29
CA GLY A 163 -3.70 -21.17 -17.90
C GLY A 163 -3.36 -22.32 -16.96
N TYR A 164 -3.32 -23.56 -17.46
CA TYR A 164 -2.89 -24.71 -16.67
C TYR A 164 -1.42 -24.60 -16.21
N LEU A 165 -0.54 -24.03 -17.05
CA LEU A 165 0.86 -23.78 -16.70
C LEU A 165 1.03 -22.52 -15.84
N LEU A 166 0.20 -21.50 -16.09
CA LEU A 166 0.30 -20.20 -15.42
C LEU A 166 -0.32 -20.18 -14.03
N ARG A 167 -1.32 -21.03 -13.76
CA ARG A 167 -2.07 -21.02 -12.51
C ARG A 167 -1.14 -21.09 -11.29
N PHE A 168 -0.34 -22.14 -11.18
CA PHE A 168 0.57 -22.33 -10.05
C PHE A 168 1.60 -21.20 -9.86
N PRO A 169 2.43 -20.83 -10.87
CA PRO A 169 3.41 -19.76 -10.70
C PRO A 169 2.76 -18.41 -10.41
N VAL A 170 1.58 -18.10 -10.99
CA VAL A 170 0.83 -16.88 -10.66
C VAL A 170 0.33 -16.90 -9.21
N GLY A 171 -0.18 -18.04 -8.72
CA GLY A 171 -0.55 -18.17 -7.31
C GLY A 171 0.62 -17.95 -6.35
N VAL A 172 1.78 -18.53 -6.68
CA VAL A 172 3.00 -18.39 -5.87
C VAL A 172 3.48 -16.94 -5.87
N ILE A 173 3.57 -16.28 -7.02
CA ILE A 173 4.06 -14.90 -7.08
C ILE A 173 3.11 -13.94 -6.37
N MET A 174 1.80 -14.13 -6.46
CA MET A 174 0.84 -13.32 -5.70
C MET A 174 1.07 -13.41 -4.19
N ALA A 175 1.36 -14.60 -3.66
CA ALA A 175 1.69 -14.76 -2.24
C ALA A 175 3.03 -14.09 -1.88
N LEU A 176 4.05 -14.24 -2.74
CA LEU A 176 5.38 -13.66 -2.53
C LEU A 176 5.38 -12.12 -2.60
N ILE A 177 4.57 -11.52 -3.48
CA ILE A 177 4.41 -10.07 -3.57
C ILE A 177 3.82 -9.52 -2.26
N GLN A 178 2.85 -10.20 -1.65
CA GLN A 178 2.29 -9.77 -0.36
C GLN A 178 3.33 -9.82 0.77
N ILE A 179 4.18 -10.85 0.79
CA ILE A 179 5.31 -10.94 1.72
C ILE A 179 6.32 -9.81 1.47
N THR A 180 6.57 -9.49 0.21
CA THR A 180 7.48 -8.41 -0.19
C THR A 180 6.91 -7.03 0.15
N ALA A 181 5.60 -6.82 0.00
CA ALA A 181 4.92 -5.61 0.41
C ALA A 181 4.97 -5.43 1.93
N ALA A 182 4.77 -6.51 2.70
CA ALA A 182 4.96 -6.49 4.15
C ALA A 182 6.41 -6.15 4.52
N LEU A 183 7.40 -6.74 3.83
CA LEU A 183 8.82 -6.42 4.01
C LEU A 183 9.09 -4.93 3.79
N ALA A 184 8.58 -4.36 2.70
CA ALA A 184 8.69 -2.94 2.40
C ALA A 184 8.04 -2.06 3.49
N GLY A 185 6.90 -2.50 4.05
CA GLY A 185 6.25 -1.86 5.19
C GLY A 185 7.12 -1.83 6.46
N TYR A 186 7.72 -2.96 6.85
CA TYR A 186 8.66 -3.01 7.98
C TYR A 186 9.83 -2.05 7.79
N VAL A 187 10.37 -2.01 6.56
CA VAL A 187 11.44 -1.08 6.20
C VAL A 187 10.94 0.35 6.37
N ALA A 188 9.89 0.76 5.64
CA ALA A 188 9.41 2.13 5.60
C ALA A 188 8.98 2.67 6.99
N PHE A 189 8.15 1.93 7.73
CA PHE A 189 7.63 2.38 9.03
C PHE A 189 8.71 2.51 10.10
N SER A 190 9.70 1.60 10.13
CA SER A 190 10.80 1.71 11.09
C SER A 190 11.67 2.95 10.85
N ARG A 191 11.84 3.40 9.60
CA ARG A 191 12.53 4.65 9.26
C ARG A 191 11.68 5.87 9.57
N LEU A 192 10.38 5.79 9.33
CA LEU A 192 9.46 6.86 9.68
C LEU A 192 9.51 7.15 11.19
N LEU A 193 9.38 6.13 12.04
CA LEU A 193 9.48 6.28 13.49
C LEU A 193 10.85 6.81 13.94
N TYR A 194 11.93 6.31 13.34
CA TYR A 194 13.28 6.82 13.58
C TYR A 194 13.40 8.31 13.26
N ARG A 195 12.91 8.76 12.09
CA ARG A 195 12.94 10.17 11.68
C ARG A 195 12.10 11.05 12.58
N LEU A 196 10.88 10.65 12.90
CA LEU A 196 10.02 11.38 13.82
C LEU A 196 10.68 11.56 15.20
N ALA A 197 11.46 10.57 15.66
CA ALA A 197 12.22 10.69 16.90
C ALA A 197 13.48 11.55 16.78
N ALA A 198 14.17 11.49 15.63
CA ALA A 198 15.29 12.37 15.33
C ALA A 198 14.86 13.85 15.27
N ASP A 199 13.68 14.11 14.74
CA ASP A 199 13.05 15.44 14.66
C ASP A 199 12.42 15.88 16.00
N GLY A 200 12.51 15.05 17.05
CA GLY A 200 12.01 15.37 18.39
C GLY A 200 10.49 15.24 18.58
N LEU A 201 9.76 14.73 17.59
CA LEU A 201 8.31 14.50 17.69
C LEU A 201 7.97 13.26 18.51
N LEU A 202 8.87 12.27 18.53
CA LEU A 202 8.76 11.05 19.33
C LEU A 202 9.89 10.95 20.39
N PRO A 203 9.72 10.09 21.43
CA PRO A 203 10.78 9.84 22.40
C PRO A 203 12.11 9.40 21.76
N LYS A 204 13.23 9.91 22.28
CA LYS A 204 14.58 9.70 21.71
C LYS A 204 14.99 8.24 21.55
N PHE A 205 14.41 7.30 22.32
CA PHE A 205 14.77 5.88 22.20
C PHE A 205 14.39 5.28 20.84
N PHE A 206 13.39 5.82 20.14
CA PHE A 206 13.04 5.40 18.77
C PHE A 206 14.12 5.75 17.74
N ALA A 207 14.97 6.74 18.04
CA ALA A 207 16.14 7.10 17.24
C ALA A 207 17.36 6.18 17.49
N SER A 208 17.24 5.13 18.31
CA SER A 208 18.34 4.23 18.62
C SER A 208 18.64 3.25 17.48
N VAL A 209 19.91 3.19 17.07
CA VAL A 209 20.40 2.37 15.96
C VAL A 209 21.26 1.22 16.47
N HIS A 210 21.09 0.04 15.89
CA HIS A 210 21.84 -1.15 16.25
C HIS A 210 23.31 -1.02 15.85
N ARG A 211 24.24 -1.26 16.78
CA ARG A 211 25.69 -1.05 16.56
C ARG A 211 26.27 -1.84 15.37
N ARG A 212 25.92 -3.12 15.27
CA ARG A 212 26.39 -4.03 14.18
C ARG A 212 25.69 -3.80 12.85
N PHE A 213 24.35 -3.86 12.83
CA PHE A 213 23.56 -3.84 11.60
C PHE A 213 23.19 -2.44 11.09
N ARG A 214 23.40 -1.39 11.89
CA ARG A 214 23.07 0.00 11.57
C ARG A 214 21.58 0.21 11.20
N THR A 215 20.69 -0.58 11.82
CA THR A 215 19.23 -0.52 11.63
C THR A 215 18.53 0.06 12.87
N PRO A 216 17.40 0.78 12.73
CA PRO A 216 16.66 1.36 13.86
C PRO A 216 15.87 0.27 14.62
N HIS A 217 16.60 -0.58 15.35
CA HIS A 217 16.07 -1.79 16.00
C HIS A 217 14.92 -1.55 16.97
N VAL A 218 14.91 -0.43 17.71
CA VAL A 218 13.81 -0.14 18.66
C VAL A 218 12.53 0.20 17.91
N SER A 219 12.63 1.07 16.90
CA SER A 219 11.51 1.38 16.01
C SER A 219 11.00 0.13 15.29
N LEU A 220 11.91 -0.72 14.81
CA LEU A 220 11.57 -1.97 14.15
C LEU A 220 10.88 -2.97 15.10
N ALA A 221 11.30 -3.06 16.35
CA ALA A 221 10.68 -3.91 17.36
C ALA A 221 9.25 -3.44 17.70
N VAL A 222 9.02 -2.12 17.74
CA VAL A 222 7.67 -1.57 17.94
C VAL A 222 6.77 -1.87 16.73
N VAL A 223 7.28 -1.76 15.50
CA VAL A 223 6.55 -2.16 14.29
C VAL A 223 6.17 -3.65 14.35
N LEU A 224 7.10 -4.53 14.77
CA LEU A 224 6.79 -5.95 14.98
C LEU A 224 5.70 -6.12 16.06
N ALA A 225 5.85 -5.48 17.22
CA ALA A 225 4.87 -5.59 18.31
C ALA A 225 3.46 -5.17 17.86
N MET A 226 3.35 -4.08 17.09
CA MET A 226 2.09 -3.64 16.50
C MET A 226 1.55 -4.66 15.48
N ALA A 227 2.40 -5.20 14.61
CA ALA A 227 2.00 -6.22 13.65
C ALA A 227 1.47 -7.48 14.34
N LEU A 228 2.15 -7.96 15.39
CA LEU A 228 1.72 -9.12 16.17
C LEU A 228 0.42 -8.85 16.93
N ALA A 229 0.25 -7.65 17.50
CA ALA A 229 -0.98 -7.25 18.18
C ALA A 229 -2.18 -7.21 17.21
N LEU A 230 -1.98 -6.73 15.98
CA LEU A 230 -3.01 -6.72 14.94
C LEU A 230 -3.30 -8.12 14.38
N LEU A 231 -2.30 -9.01 14.34
CA LEU A 231 -2.48 -10.40 13.90
C LEU A 231 -3.17 -11.29 14.95
N ALA A 232 -3.04 -10.97 16.25
CA ALA A 232 -3.52 -11.81 17.34
C ALA A 232 -5.05 -12.11 17.29
N PRO A 233 -5.94 -11.16 16.98
CA PRO A 233 -7.37 -11.44 16.81
C PRO A 233 -7.67 -12.39 15.65
N GLY A 234 -6.81 -12.44 14.63
CA GLY A 234 -7.04 -13.22 13.40
C GLY A 234 -8.14 -12.65 12.49
N GLU A 235 -8.61 -11.43 12.77
CA GLU A 235 -9.67 -10.72 12.04
C GLU A 235 -9.07 -9.91 10.89
N ILE A 236 -8.90 -10.54 9.72
CA ILE A 236 -8.30 -9.88 8.55
C ILE A 236 -9.16 -8.70 8.06
N TYR A 237 -10.49 -8.82 8.15
CA TYR A 237 -11.41 -7.75 7.75
C TYR A 237 -11.25 -6.52 8.64
N LEU A 238 -11.12 -6.70 9.96
CA LEU A 238 -10.85 -5.60 10.88
C LEU A 238 -9.57 -4.83 10.50
N ILE A 239 -8.48 -5.54 10.21
CA ILE A 239 -7.21 -4.92 9.78
C ILE A 239 -7.40 -4.15 8.47
N ALA A 240 -8.08 -4.76 7.50
CA ALA A 240 -8.36 -4.13 6.20
C ALA A 240 -9.24 -2.88 6.34
N ASP A 241 -10.20 -2.90 7.26
CA ASP A 241 -11.12 -1.80 7.52
C ASP A 241 -10.42 -0.61 8.16
N ILE A 242 -9.63 -0.85 9.22
CA ILE A 242 -8.82 0.19 9.87
C ILE A 242 -7.83 0.79 8.88
N TYR A 243 -7.14 -0.06 8.11
CA TYR A 243 -6.16 0.38 7.13
C TYR A 243 -6.79 1.22 6.03
N ALA A 244 -7.95 0.81 5.51
CA ALA A 244 -8.66 1.53 4.45
C ALA A 244 -9.04 2.96 4.84
N ILE A 245 -9.44 3.19 6.09
CA ILE A 245 -9.77 4.53 6.57
C ILE A 245 -8.47 5.31 6.88
N GLY A 246 -7.51 4.67 7.55
CA GLY A 246 -6.25 5.30 7.92
C GLY A 246 -5.42 5.80 6.74
N SER A 247 -5.37 5.03 5.64
CA SER A 247 -4.66 5.44 4.42
C SER A 247 -5.33 6.63 3.74
N LEU A 248 -6.66 6.68 3.70
CA LEU A 248 -7.40 7.82 3.16
C LEU A 248 -7.20 9.10 3.98
N VAL A 249 -7.20 9.00 5.32
CA VAL A 249 -6.85 10.13 6.19
C VAL A 249 -5.44 10.63 5.87
N ASN A 250 -4.47 9.72 5.74
CA ASN A 250 -3.11 10.09 5.35
C ASN A 250 -3.07 10.81 4.00
N TYR A 251 -3.80 10.34 2.99
CA TYR A 251 -3.82 10.99 1.67
C TYR A 251 -4.50 12.34 1.65
N VAL A 252 -5.57 12.53 2.44
CA VAL A 252 -6.18 13.86 2.63
C VAL A 252 -5.15 14.80 3.22
N LEU A 253 -4.44 14.38 4.29
CA LEU A 253 -3.41 15.20 4.93
C LEU A 253 -2.26 15.54 3.97
N VAL A 254 -1.74 14.57 3.23
CA VAL A 254 -0.68 14.79 2.22
C VAL A 254 -1.14 15.76 1.13
N SER A 255 -2.39 15.62 0.66
CA SER A 255 -2.96 16.51 -0.35
C SER A 255 -3.09 17.95 0.14
N LEU A 256 -3.54 18.13 1.39
CA LEU A 256 -3.62 19.43 2.05
C LEU A 256 -2.23 20.03 2.30
N SER A 257 -1.27 19.23 2.77
CA SER A 257 0.12 19.63 2.95
C SER A 257 0.72 20.13 1.64
N LEU A 258 0.47 19.44 0.53
CA LEU A 258 0.93 19.88 -0.79
C LEU A 258 0.35 21.25 -1.17
N ILE A 259 -0.95 21.49 -0.96
CA ILE A 259 -1.57 22.78 -1.24
C ILE A 259 -0.91 23.89 -0.41
N VAL A 260 -0.65 23.63 0.87
CA VAL A 260 -0.01 24.59 1.78
C VAL A 260 1.44 24.89 1.35
N GLU A 261 2.23 23.87 1.04
CA GLU A 261 3.63 24.03 0.64
C GLU A 261 3.79 24.75 -0.71
N VAL A 262 2.88 24.52 -1.66
CA VAL A 262 2.84 25.25 -2.93
C VAL A 262 2.54 26.73 -2.68
N LYS A 263 1.57 27.04 -1.82
CA LYS A 263 1.21 28.43 -1.47
C LYS A 263 2.35 29.18 -0.79
N LYS A 264 3.14 28.48 0.03
CA LYS A 264 4.33 29.06 0.69
C LYS A 264 5.53 29.23 -0.24
N GLY A 265 5.49 28.64 -1.44
CA GLY A 265 6.63 28.63 -2.36
C GLY A 265 7.78 27.72 -1.94
N GLY A 266 7.54 26.77 -1.01
CA GLY A 266 8.58 25.92 -0.41
C GLY A 266 9.02 24.72 -1.26
N LEU A 267 8.39 24.47 -2.40
CA LEU A 267 8.69 23.30 -3.23
C LEU A 267 9.93 23.51 -4.12
N TYR A 268 11.05 22.97 -3.66
CA TYR A 268 12.26 22.81 -4.47
C TYR A 268 12.32 21.36 -4.99
N GLY A 269 12.12 21.16 -6.29
CA GLY A 269 12.16 19.82 -6.88
C GLY A 269 12.10 19.83 -8.40
N ALA A 270 12.57 18.73 -9.01
CA ALA A 270 12.58 18.54 -10.46
C ALA A 270 11.17 18.36 -11.06
N LEU A 271 10.20 17.91 -10.25
CA LEU A 271 8.80 17.75 -10.65
C LEU A 271 7.94 18.79 -9.96
N ARG A 272 7.27 19.64 -10.74
CA ARG A 272 6.30 20.63 -10.24
C ARG A 272 4.90 20.22 -10.65
N THR A 273 3.96 20.32 -9.72
CA THR A 273 2.54 20.09 -10.03
C THR A 273 1.97 21.28 -10.79
N PRO A 274 1.03 21.08 -11.74
CA PRO A 274 0.34 22.19 -12.37
C PRO A 274 -0.44 22.99 -11.31
N THR A 275 -0.28 24.31 -11.34
CA THR A 275 -0.88 25.24 -10.37
C THR A 275 -1.81 26.23 -11.05
N ILE A 276 -3.00 26.44 -10.49
CA ILE A 276 -3.91 27.52 -10.88
C ILE A 276 -4.12 28.42 -9.66
N GLY A 277 -3.82 29.71 -9.78
CA GLY A 277 -3.97 30.68 -8.69
C GLY A 277 -3.14 30.35 -7.43
N GLY A 278 -1.96 29.73 -7.59
CA GLY A 278 -1.11 29.31 -6.46
C GLY A 278 -1.60 28.07 -5.71
N ILE A 279 -2.64 27.38 -6.20
CA ILE A 279 -3.14 26.12 -5.65
C ILE A 279 -2.67 24.97 -6.54
N SER A 280 -2.12 23.91 -5.95
CA SER A 280 -1.81 22.69 -6.70
C SER A 280 -3.08 21.97 -7.11
N LEU A 281 -3.27 21.77 -8.41
CA LEU A 281 -4.41 21.01 -8.94
C LEU A 281 -4.37 19.56 -8.48
N VAL A 282 -3.16 18.98 -8.39
CA VAL A 282 -2.97 17.60 -7.92
C VAL A 282 -3.36 17.49 -6.45
N GLY A 283 -2.95 18.45 -5.61
CA GLY A 283 -3.36 18.50 -4.21
C GLY A 283 -4.87 18.71 -4.05
N LEU A 284 -5.47 19.58 -4.87
CA LEU A 284 -6.91 19.82 -4.82
C LEU A 284 -7.72 18.59 -5.23
N LEU A 285 -7.39 17.97 -6.37
CA LEU A 285 -8.04 16.75 -6.85
C LEU A 285 -7.83 15.60 -5.86
N GLY A 286 -6.60 15.43 -5.35
CA GLY A 286 -6.28 14.45 -4.32
C GLY A 286 -7.15 14.64 -3.08
N ALA A 287 -7.24 15.86 -2.56
CA ALA A 287 -8.05 16.16 -1.38
C ALA A 287 -9.53 15.86 -1.61
N VAL A 288 -10.11 16.28 -2.74
CA VAL A 288 -11.53 16.04 -3.05
C VAL A 288 -11.83 14.55 -3.21
N LEU A 289 -11.05 13.84 -4.03
CA LEU A 289 -11.29 12.42 -4.34
C LEU A 289 -11.09 11.53 -3.11
N THR A 290 -10.04 11.79 -2.32
CA THR A 290 -9.76 11.00 -1.11
C THR A 290 -10.72 11.33 0.03
N SER A 291 -11.21 12.58 0.13
CA SER A 291 -12.26 12.94 1.09
C SER A 291 -13.59 12.28 0.75
N ALA A 292 -13.99 12.26 -0.52
CA ALA A 292 -15.19 11.53 -0.95
C ALA A 292 -15.10 10.04 -0.58
N GLY A 293 -13.93 9.45 -0.82
CA GLY A 293 -13.63 8.08 -0.42
C GLY A 293 -13.66 7.85 1.09
N LEU A 294 -13.11 8.79 1.86
CA LEU A 294 -13.09 8.73 3.32
C LEU A 294 -14.52 8.78 3.88
N ILE A 295 -15.36 9.67 3.34
CA ILE A 295 -16.77 9.79 3.72
C ILE A 295 -17.50 8.46 3.47
N LEU A 296 -17.37 7.89 2.27
CA LEU A 296 -18.00 6.61 1.93
C LEU A 296 -17.51 5.47 2.83
N SER A 297 -16.21 5.43 3.10
CA SER A 297 -15.60 4.41 3.97
C SER A 297 -16.08 4.55 5.41
N THR A 298 -16.29 5.77 5.89
CA THR A 298 -16.82 6.06 7.23
C THR A 298 -18.25 5.56 7.38
N PHE A 299 -19.11 5.72 6.36
CA PHE A 299 -20.48 5.21 6.41
C PHE A 299 -20.55 3.68 6.35
N THR A 300 -19.68 3.06 5.57
CA THR A 300 -19.66 1.59 5.40
C THR A 300 -18.98 0.85 6.55
N ARG A 301 -18.03 1.50 7.23
CA ARG A 301 -17.13 0.92 8.26
C ARG A 301 -17.15 1.75 9.55
N TYR A 302 -18.35 2.18 9.96
CA TYR A 302 -18.50 3.06 11.12
C TYR A 302 -18.14 2.38 12.45
N LYS A 303 -18.23 1.04 12.50
CA LYS A 303 -17.98 0.24 13.70
C LYS A 303 -16.51 0.22 14.09
N GLU A 304 -15.60 0.48 13.15
CA GLU A 304 -14.15 0.42 13.34
C GLU A 304 -13.54 1.79 13.67
N LEU A 305 -14.33 2.87 13.57
CA LEU A 305 -13.87 4.26 13.77
C LEU A 305 -13.31 4.54 15.17
N TRP A 306 -13.76 3.80 16.19
CA TRP A 306 -13.27 3.99 17.56
C TRP A 306 -11.76 3.72 17.68
N ILE A 307 -11.22 2.78 16.91
CA ILE A 307 -9.78 2.46 16.93
C ILE A 307 -8.97 3.65 16.41
N ILE A 308 -9.46 4.28 15.34
CA ILE A 308 -8.82 5.45 14.73
C ILE A 308 -8.95 6.66 15.65
N ALA A 309 -10.09 6.83 16.31
CA ALA A 309 -10.28 7.88 17.31
C ALA A 309 -9.31 7.71 18.49
N LEU A 310 -9.17 6.48 19.02
CA LEU A 310 -8.18 6.18 20.08
C LEU A 310 -6.75 6.45 19.61
N TRP A 311 -6.42 6.09 18.37
CA TRP A 311 -5.10 6.35 17.79
C TRP A 311 -4.82 7.85 17.63
N ALA A 312 -5.81 8.61 17.16
CA ALA A 312 -5.72 10.07 17.04
C ALA A 312 -5.56 10.73 18.41
N LEU A 313 -6.29 10.27 19.42
CA LEU A 313 -6.15 10.74 20.80
C LEU A 313 -4.77 10.41 21.38
N ALA A 314 -4.25 9.20 21.12
CA ALA A 314 -2.89 8.83 21.52
C ALA A 314 -1.84 9.74 20.86
N GLY A 315 -1.98 10.01 19.56
CA GLY A 315 -1.12 10.96 18.84
C GLY A 315 -1.19 12.39 19.39
N LEU A 316 -2.40 12.87 19.70
CA LEU A 316 -2.62 14.17 20.33
C LEU A 316 -1.96 14.24 21.72
N ALA A 317 -2.14 13.20 22.54
CA ALA A 317 -1.53 13.11 23.87
C ALA A 317 0.01 13.12 23.77
N LEU A 318 0.59 12.39 22.81
CA LEU A 318 2.02 12.42 22.53
C LEU A 318 2.47 13.84 22.14
N MET A 319 1.79 14.50 21.21
CA MET A 319 2.11 15.85 20.76
C MET A 319 2.06 16.87 21.90
N LEU A 320 1.04 16.81 22.76
CA LEU A 320 0.91 17.68 23.92
C LEU A 320 2.01 17.40 24.96
N SER A 321 2.40 16.13 25.14
CA SER A 321 3.49 15.75 26.04
C SER A 321 4.86 16.23 25.55
N SER A 322 5.10 16.18 24.24
CA SER A 322 6.35 16.65 23.61
C SER A 322 6.48 18.18 23.68
N ARG A 323 5.38 18.93 23.48
CA ARG A 323 5.35 20.39 23.66
C ARG A 323 5.66 20.82 25.09
N LYS A 324 5.12 20.12 26.10
CA LYS A 324 5.38 20.42 27.52
C LYS A 324 6.82 20.18 27.95
N LYS A 325 7.55 19.28 27.28
CA LYS A 325 8.94 18.93 27.61
C LYS A 325 9.99 19.88 27.01
N GLY A 326 9.58 20.98 26.37
CA GLY A 326 10.52 21.94 25.78
C GLY A 326 11.39 21.32 24.67
N VAL A 327 10.92 20.23 24.04
CA VAL A 327 11.60 19.65 22.89
C VAL A 327 11.43 20.64 21.75
N GLY A 328 12.52 21.36 21.48
CA GLY A 328 12.76 22.39 20.47
C GLY A 328 11.57 22.79 19.59
N SER A 329 11.22 24.08 19.65
CA SER A 329 10.57 24.79 18.55
C SER A 329 11.12 24.29 17.23
N ILE A 330 10.27 23.69 16.41
CA ILE A 330 10.52 23.40 15.00
C ILE A 330 11.02 24.72 14.38
N LYS A 331 12.28 24.76 13.96
CA LYS A 331 12.85 25.80 13.12
C LYS A 331 13.11 25.21 11.76
#